data_AF-A0A969YWE5-F1
#
_entry.id   AF-A0A969YWE5-F1
#
_cell.length_a   1.000
_cell.length_b   1.000
_cell.length_c   1.000
_cell.angle_alpha   90.00
_cell.angle_beta   90.00
_cell.angle_gamma   90.00
#
_symmetry.space_group_name_H-M   'P 1'
#
loop_
_entity.id
_entity.type
_entity.pdbx_description
1 polymer ?
#
loop_
_entity_poly.entity_id
_entity_poly.type
_entity_poly.pdbx_seq_one_letter_code
_entity_poly.pdbx_strand_id
1 'polypeptide(L)' 'MDDKTREAMLKIIEEKKRKSASQSGMQRQPGSLGNTRGGRKSQKKGGLFDK' A
#
# COMPACT_ATOMS: atom_id res chain seq x y z
N MET A 1 -21.48 -25.13 7.67
CA MET A 1 -20.41 -24.68 6.76
C MET A 1 -20.14 -25.85 5.86
N ASP A 2 -20.66 -25.79 4.63
CA ASP A 2 -20.53 -26.89 3.68
C ASP A 2 -19.08 -27.01 3.20
N ASP A 3 -18.61 -28.22 2.90
CA ASP A 3 -17.19 -28.43 2.54
C ASP A 3 -16.75 -27.60 1.32
N LYS A 4 -17.67 -27.36 0.38
CA LYS A 4 -17.44 -26.48 -0.78
C LYS A 4 -17.16 -25.03 -0.39
N THR A 5 -17.84 -24.52 0.66
CA THR A 5 -17.60 -23.14 1.11
C THR A 5 -16.29 -23.03 1.86
N ARG A 6 -15.88 -24.09 2.57
CA ARG A 6 -14.59 -24.19 3.25
C ARG A 6 -13.43 -24.17 2.25
N GLU A 7 -13.51 -24.94 1.18
CA GLU A 7 -12.49 -24.97 0.12
C GLU A 7 -12.36 -23.62 -0.60
N ALA A 8 -13.48 -22.97 -0.93
CA ALA A 8 -13.48 -21.65 -1.53
C ALA A 8 -12.82 -20.61 -0.59
N MET A 9 -13.13 -20.67 0.71
CA MET A 9 -12.56 -19.77 1.69
C MET A 9 -11.04 -19.95 1.83
N LEU A 10 -10.55 -21.19 1.82
CA LEU A 10 -9.11 -21.50 1.88
C LEU A 10 -8.37 -20.95 0.66
N LYS A 11 -8.90 -21.11 -0.55
CA LYS A 11 -8.33 -20.53 -1.77
C LYS A 11 -8.21 -19.01 -1.69
N ILE A 12 -9.26 -18.33 -1.22
CA ILE A 12 -9.26 -16.87 -1.04
C ILE A 12 -8.19 -16.43 -0.05
N ILE A 13 -7.99 -17.18 1.04
CA ILE A 13 -6.96 -16.87 2.04
C ILE A 13 -5.55 -17.01 1.45
N GLU A 14 -5.29 -18.06 0.67
CA GLU A 14 -4.00 -18.27 0.00
C GLU A 14 -3.69 -17.17 -1.01
N GLU A 15 -4.66 -16.80 -1.85
CA GLU A 15 -4.52 -15.70 -2.80
C GLU A 15 -4.22 -14.36 -2.12
N LYS A 16 -4.92 -14.06 -1.02
CA LYS A 16 -4.68 -12.84 -0.24
C LYS A 16 -3.30 -12.84 0.40
N LYS A 17 -2.84 -13.97 0.92
CA LYS A 17 -1.48 -14.10 1.49
C LYS A 17 -0.41 -13.89 0.42
N ARG A 18 -0.56 -14.50 -0.76
CA ARG A 18 0.35 -14.30 -1.90
C ARG A 18 0.39 -12.85 -2.36
N LYS A 19 -0.77 -12.21 -2.50
CA LYS A 19 -0.88 -10.80 -2.89
C LYS A 19 -0.23 -9.88 -1.86
N SER A 20 -0.48 -10.12 -0.57
CA SER A 20 0.15 -9.36 0.53
C SER A 20 1.67 -9.51 0.52
N ALA A 21 2.19 -10.73 0.34
CA ALA A 21 3.63 -10.99 0.23
C ALA A 21 4.26 -10.30 -0.99
N SER A 22 3.56 -10.27 -2.14
CA SER A 22 4.02 -9.58 -3.35
C SER A 22 4.01 -8.05 -3.22
N GLN A 23 3.28 -7.50 -2.24
CA GLN A 23 3.15 -6.06 -2.03
C GLN A 23 4.31 -5.44 -1.22
N SER A 24 5.36 -6.23 -0.90
CA SER A 24 6.56 -5.78 -0.17
C SER A 24 7.24 -4.52 -0.74
N GLY A 25 7.01 -4.18 -2.02
CA GLY A 25 7.57 -2.97 -2.64
C GLY A 25 6.76 -1.67 -2.49
N MET A 26 5.47 -1.74 -2.12
CA MET A 26 4.59 -0.55 -2.03
C MET A 26 4.24 -0.25 -0.56
N GLN A 27 5.28 -0.15 0.27
CA GLN A 27 5.14 0.40 1.62
C GLN A 27 4.73 1.88 1.46
N ARG A 28 3.50 2.23 1.86
CA ARG A 28 3.19 3.64 2.14
C ARG A 28 4.21 4.08 3.18
N GLN A 29 5.08 5.03 2.84
CA GLN A 29 6.04 5.60 3.78
C GLN A 29 5.29 5.88 5.09
N PRO A 30 5.71 5.31 6.23
CA PRO A 30 5.10 5.67 7.51
C PRO A 30 5.28 7.18 7.63
N GLY A 31 4.16 7.90 7.72
CA GLY A 31 4.14 9.35 7.87
C GLY A 31 4.69 9.71 9.24
N SER A 32 6.01 9.60 9.41
CA SER A 32 6.71 10.05 10.61
C SER A 32 6.94 11.56 10.47
N LEU A 33 6.34 12.33 11.37
CA LEU A 33 6.75 13.71 11.61
C LEU A 33 8.20 13.69 12.11
N GLY A 34 9.14 14.06 11.24
CA GLY A 34 10.57 14.16 11.56
C GLY A 34 11.53 13.29 10.73
N ASN A 35 11.04 12.54 9.73
CA ASN A 35 11.94 11.78 8.84
C ASN A 35 12.74 12.71 7.89
N THR A 36 14.06 12.53 7.78
CA THR A 36 14.95 13.34 6.92
C THR A 36 14.72 13.13 5.43
N ARG A 37 14.18 11.97 5.03
CA ARG A 37 13.73 11.72 3.66
C ARG A 37 12.24 12.03 3.56
N GLY A 38 11.93 13.27 3.19
CA GLY A 38 10.56 13.66 2.86
C GLY A 38 10.01 12.78 1.74
N GLY A 39 8.76 12.32 1.88
CA GLY A 39 8.04 11.73 0.75
C GLY A 39 8.10 12.68 -0.46
N ARG A 40 8.22 12.15 -1.68
CA ARG A 40 8.24 12.95 -2.91
C ARG A 40 6.99 13.84 -2.95
N LYS A 41 7.12 15.10 -2.54
CA LYS A 41 6.03 16.08 -2.61
C LYS A 41 5.79 16.42 -4.07
N SER A 42 4.60 16.08 -4.56
CA SER A 42 4.10 16.48 -5.89
C SER A 42 3.47 17.89 -5.88
N GLN A 43 3.86 18.76 -4.95
CA GLN A 43 3.43 20.16 -5.05
C GLN A 43 4.22 20.78 -6.20
N LYS A 44 3.51 21.20 -7.24
CA LYS A 44 4.08 21.98 -8.34
C LYS A 44 4.58 23.30 -7.76
N LYS A 45 5.89 23.45 -7.58
CA LYS A 45 6.48 24.78 -7.40
C LYS A 45 6.39 25.52 -8.73
N GLY A 46 6.07 26.82 -8.69
CA GLY A 46 5.77 27.63 -9.88
C GLY A 46 4.29 27.96 -10.06
N GLY A 47 3.60 28.32 -8.98
CA GLY A 47 2.31 29.02 -9.09
C GLY A 47 2.51 30.46 -9.56
N LEU A 48 1.46 31.11 -10.06
CA LEU A 48 1.50 32.49 -10.61
C LEU A 48 2.01 33.56 -9.60
N PHE A 49 2.14 33.21 -8.32
CA PHE A 49 2.63 34.07 -7.24
C PHE A 49 3.83 33.49 -6.47
N ASP A 50 4.46 32.41 -6.98
CA ASP A 50 5.75 31.95 -6.46
C ASP A 50 6.80 32.97 -6.98
N LYS A 51 7.20 33.93 -6.13
CA LYS A 51 8.30 34.86 -6.39
C LYS A 51 9.64 34.24 -5.97
#